data_AF-A0A485AP44-F1
#
_entry.id   AF-A0A485AP44-F1
#
_cell.length_a   1.000
_cell.length_b   1.000
_cell.length_c   1.000
_cell.angle_alpha   90.00
_cell.angle_beta   90.00
_cell.angle_gamma   90.00
#
_symmetry.space_group_name_H-M   'P 1'
#
loop_
_entity.id
_entity.type
_entity.pdbx_description
1 polymer ?
#
loop_
_entity_poly.entity_id
_entity_poly.type
_entity_poly.pdbx_seq_one_letter_code
_entity_poly.pdbx_strand_id
1 'polypeptide(L)'
;MNAFAEALPVIWVALGVVLLLILNMRFKINGMLALLLAAIFVGVCEGLPLEAIGKSIETGIGSTLGHLALIILFGAILGKTDG
;
A
#
# COMPACT_ATOMS: atom_id res chain seq x y z
N MET A 1 -7.08 21.76 -25.45
CA MET A 1 -5.74 22.25 -25.08
C MET A 1 -5.57 22.26 -23.55
N ASN A 2 -5.98 21.20 -22.83
CA ASN A 2 -5.85 21.11 -21.36
C ASN A 2 -5.24 19.79 -20.86
N ALA A 3 -4.90 18.84 -21.73
CA ALA A 3 -4.32 17.55 -21.32
C ALA A 3 -2.92 17.67 -20.67
N PHE A 4 -2.17 18.74 -20.95
CA PHE A 4 -0.84 18.96 -20.38
C PHE A 4 -0.88 19.55 -18.95
N ALA A 5 -1.99 20.17 -18.54
CA ALA A 5 -2.20 20.64 -17.17
C ALA A 5 -2.57 19.50 -16.21
N GLU A 6 -3.26 18.46 -16.72
CA GLU A 6 -3.62 17.24 -15.99
C GLU A 6 -2.39 16.34 -15.72
N ALA A 7 -1.31 16.46 -16.50
CA ALA A 7 -0.10 15.63 -16.39
C ALA A 7 0.93 16.15 -15.38
N LEU A 8 0.89 17.45 -15.05
CA LEU A 8 1.74 18.08 -14.03
C LEU A 8 1.62 17.40 -12.65
N PRO A 9 0.42 17.12 -12.09
CA PRO A 9 0.31 16.45 -10.80
C PRO A 9 0.88 15.03 -10.81
N VAL A 10 0.73 14.27 -11.90
CA VAL A 10 1.24 12.89 -12.00
C VAL A 10 2.78 12.85 -11.97
N ILE A 11 3.45 13.85 -12.53
CA ILE A 11 4.91 13.94 -12.55
C ILE A 11 5.48 14.23 -11.16
N TRP A 12 4.83 15.10 -10.38
CA TRP A 12 5.22 15.36 -8.99
C TRP A 12 4.98 14.13 -8.09
N VAL A 13 3.84 13.45 -8.26
CA VAL A 13 3.52 12.19 -7.55
C VAL A 13 4.52 11.09 -7.89
N ALA A 14 4.89 10.93 -9.17
CA ALA A 14 5.87 9.94 -9.58
C ALA A 14 7.25 10.20 -8.99
N LEU A 15 7.66 11.48 -8.89
CA LEU A 15 8.94 11.87 -8.31
C LEU A 15 8.99 11.61 -6.79
N GLY A 16 7.88 11.88 -6.08
CA GLY A 16 7.72 11.54 -4.67
C GLY A 16 7.81 10.03 -4.43
N VAL A 17 7.02 9.23 -5.16
CA VAL A 17 7.03 7.77 -5.05
C VAL A 17 8.44 7.17 -5.25
N VAL A 18 9.21 7.66 -6.23
CA VAL A 18 10.59 7.21 -6.47
C VAL A 18 11.51 7.50 -5.28
N LEU A 19 11.43 8.70 -4.70
CA LEU A 19 12.26 9.08 -3.56
C LEU A 19 11.93 8.25 -2.30
N LEU A 20 10.66 7.87 -2.17
CA LEU A 20 10.15 7.13 -1.02
C LEU A 20 10.41 5.62 -1.10
N LEU A 21 10.41 5.06 -2.32
CA LEU A 21 10.87 3.70 -2.57
C LEU A 21 12.36 3.53 -2.22
N ILE A 22 13.19 4.52 -2.54
CA ILE A 22 14.62 4.54 -2.17
C ILE A 22 14.79 4.52 -0.64
N LEU A 23 13.93 5.22 0.09
CA LEU A 23 13.99 5.28 1.56
C LEU A 23 13.52 3.97 2.22
N ASN A 24 12.51 3.31 1.62
CA ASN A 24 11.94 2.06 2.12
C ASN A 24 12.90 0.86 1.99
N MET A 25 13.70 0.82 0.92
CA MET A 25 14.60 -0.32 0.63
C MET A 25 15.75 -0.49 1.64
N ARG A 26 16.01 0.50 2.51
CA ARG A 26 17.13 0.50 3.47
C ARG A 26 16.82 -0.09 4.85
N PHE A 27 15.56 -0.29 5.24
CA PHE A 27 15.22 -0.46 6.67
C PHE A 27 14.91 -1.87 7.20
N LYS A 28 14.91 -2.93 6.37
CA LYS A 28 14.98 -4.33 6.84
C LYS A 28 13.92 -4.73 7.91
N ILE A 29 12.72 -4.13 7.87
CA ILE A 29 11.57 -4.51 8.70
C ILE A 29 10.68 -5.46 7.87
N ASN A 30 9.99 -6.43 8.50
CA ASN A 30 9.03 -7.33 7.84
C ASN A 30 8.23 -6.59 6.74
N GLY A 31 8.18 -7.13 5.52
CA GLY A 31 7.75 -6.40 4.32
C GLY A 31 6.42 -5.65 4.43
N MET A 32 5.47 -6.18 5.21
CA MET A 32 4.18 -5.53 5.47
C MET A 32 4.29 -4.26 6.33
N LEU A 33 5.15 -4.28 7.36
CA LEU A 33 5.43 -3.13 8.23
C LEU A 33 6.25 -2.06 7.49
N ALA A 34 7.18 -2.48 6.63
CA ALA A 34 7.97 -1.59 5.79
C ALA A 34 7.08 -0.83 4.77
N LEU A 35 6.11 -1.53 4.17
CA LEU A 35 5.13 -0.90 3.28
C LEU A 35 4.17 0.04 4.02
N LEU A 36 3.72 -0.30 5.23
CA LEU A 36 2.85 0.56 6.04
C LEU A 36 3.53 1.87 6.42
N LEU A 37 4.76 1.80 6.97
CA LEU A 37 5.52 3.00 7.33
C LEU A 37 5.80 3.87 6.12
N ALA A 38 6.18 3.27 4.99
CA ALA A 38 6.45 4.02 3.78
C ALA A 38 5.19 4.67 3.21
N ALA A 39 4.04 4.00 3.18
CA ALA A 39 2.80 4.60 2.69
C ALA A 39 2.37 5.82 3.53
N ILE A 40 2.56 5.77 4.85
CA ILE A 40 2.32 6.91 5.75
C ILE A 40 3.30 8.04 5.45
N PHE A 41 4.59 7.74 5.34
CA PHE A 41 5.63 8.74 5.07
C PHE A 41 5.46 9.37 3.68
N VAL A 42 5.11 8.56 2.67
CA VAL A 42 4.79 8.98 1.30
C VAL A 42 3.61 9.92 1.28
N GLY A 43 2.50 9.49 1.88
CA GLY A 43 1.26 10.25 1.86
C GLY A 43 1.41 11.62 2.52
N VAL A 44 2.17 11.69 3.62
CA VAL A 44 2.45 12.95 4.32
C VAL A 44 3.33 13.87 3.47
N CYS A 45 4.34 13.35 2.78
CA CYS A 45 5.19 14.13 1.88
C CYS A 45 4.49 14.61 0.60
N GLU A 46 3.53 13.84 0.08
CA GLU A 46 2.72 14.19 -1.09
C GLU A 46 1.66 15.28 -0.81
N GLY A 47 1.44 15.63 0.47
CA GLY A 47 0.37 16.57 0.83
C GLY A 47 -1.03 16.03 0.55
N LEU A 48 -1.18 14.71 0.39
CA LEU A 48 -2.47 14.05 0.28
C LEU A 48 -3.26 14.32 1.57
N PRO A 49 -4.58 14.60 1.48
CA PRO A 49 -5.41 14.68 2.67
C PRO A 49 -5.28 13.38 3.44
N LEU A 50 -5.15 13.49 4.77
CA LEU A 50 -4.88 12.35 5.67
C LEU A 50 -5.85 11.18 5.44
N GLU A 51 -7.09 11.52 5.06
CA GLU A 51 -8.16 10.59 4.72
C GLU A 51 -7.87 9.75 3.46
N ALA A 52 -7.25 10.34 2.42
CA ALA A 52 -6.87 9.62 1.21
C ALA A 52 -5.71 8.65 1.45
N ILE A 53 -4.76 9.03 2.30
CA ILE A 53 -3.63 8.17 2.71
C ILE A 53 -4.16 6.94 3.45
N GLY A 54 -5.01 7.18 4.47
CA GLY A 54 -5.63 6.12 5.25
C GLY A 54 -6.42 5.15 4.37
N LYS A 55 -7.24 5.68 3.47
CA LYS A 55 -8.05 4.88 2.53
C LYS A 55 -7.20 4.02 1.58
N SER A 56 -6.10 4.56 1.05
CA SER A 56 -5.17 3.79 0.20
C SER A 56 -4.48 2.66 0.97
N ILE A 57 -4.06 2.91 2.21
CA ILE A 57 -3.44 1.89 3.08
C ILE A 57 -4.45 0.80 3.42
N GLU A 58 -5.65 1.19 3.85
CA GLU A 58 -6.73 0.27 4.23
C GLU A 58 -7.16 -0.60 3.04
N THR A 59 -7.23 -0.03 1.83
CA THR A 59 -7.55 -0.78 0.61
C THR A 59 -6.44 -1.77 0.24
N GLY A 60 -5.16 -1.36 0.30
CA GLY A 60 -4.03 -2.23 -0.04
C GLY A 60 -3.82 -3.37 0.95
N ILE A 61 -3.82 -3.06 2.26
CA ILE A 61 -3.69 -4.06 3.33
C ILE A 61 -4.94 -4.93 3.40
N GLY A 62 -6.13 -4.34 3.29
CA GLY A 62 -7.41 -5.07 3.31
C GLY A 62 -7.53 -6.06 2.15
N SER A 63 -7.06 -5.71 0.95
CA SER A 63 -7.02 -6.64 -0.19
C SER A 63 -6.10 -7.84 0.08
N THR A 64 -4.91 -7.58 0.64
CA THR A 64 -3.93 -8.63 0.94
C THR A 64 -4.41 -9.53 2.08
N LEU A 65 -4.95 -8.94 3.15
CA LEU A 65 -5.51 -9.67 4.29
C LEU A 65 -6.78 -10.43 3.92
N GLY A 66 -7.62 -9.88 3.04
CA GLY A 66 -8.81 -10.58 2.54
C GLY A 66 -8.45 -11.85 1.77
N HIS A 67 -7.43 -11.77 0.90
CA HIS A 67 -6.95 -12.93 0.16
C HIS A 67 -6.36 -14.00 1.09
N LEU A 68 -5.50 -13.59 2.03
CA LEU A 68 -4.94 -14.48 3.05
C LEU A 68 -6.02 -15.08 3.95
N ALA A 69 -7.01 -14.29 4.37
CA ALA A 69 -8.12 -14.75 5.20
C ALA A 69 -8.96 -15.81 4.48
N LEU A 70 -9.22 -15.65 3.18
CA LEU A 70 -9.88 -16.67 2.37
C LEU A 70 -9.06 -17.95 2.28
N ILE A 71 -7.75 -17.85 2.04
CA ILE A 71 -6.85 -19.02 1.99
C ILE A 71 -6.82 -19.75 3.33
N ILE A 72 -6.72 -19.02 4.44
CA ILE A 72 -6.73 -19.59 5.80
C ILE A 72 -8.09 -20.24 6.10
N LEU A 73 -9.20 -19.59 5.73
CA LEU A 73 -10.55 -20.12 5.91
C LEU A 73 -10.77 -21.42 5.12
N PHE A 74 -10.38 -21.43 3.84
CA PHE A 74 -10.43 -22.65 3.02
C PHE A 74 -9.51 -23.74 3.59
N GLY A 75 -8.30 -23.39 4.03
CA GLY A 75 -7.37 -24.30 4.67
C GLY A 75 -7.90 -24.90 5.97
N ALA A 76 -8.61 -24.12 6.80
CA ALA A 76 -9.23 -24.59 8.03
C ALA A 76 -10.42 -25.54 7.76
N ILE A 77 -11.18 -25.31 6.68
CA ILE A 77 -12.28 -26.18 6.27
C ILE A 77 -11.75 -27.49 5.68
N LEU A 78 -10.76 -27.42 4.79
CA LEU A 78 -10.13 -28.60 4.17
C LEU A 78 -9.27 -29.41 5.16
N GLY A 79 -8.71 -28.76 6.18
CA GLY A 79 -7.94 -29.43 7.23
C GLY A 79 -8.79 -30.27 8.19
N LYS A 80 -10.12 -30.16 8.14
CA LYS A 80 -11.03 -30.86 9.06
C LYS A 80 -11.80 -32.00 8.39
N THR A 81 -11.12 -32.80 7.57
CA THR A 81 -11.63 -34.07 7.02
C THR A 81 -10.90 -35.32 7.54
N ASP A 82 -9.98 -35.18 8.50
CA ASP A 82 -9.35 -36.32 9.18
C ASP A 82 -9.92 -36.47 10.60
N GLY A 83 -11.05 -37.18 10.68
CA GLY A 83 -11.77 -37.53 11.90
C GLY A 83 -12.87 -38.53 11.59
#